data_AF-A0A2K3LCZ4-F1
#
_entry.id   AF-A0A2K3LCZ4-F1
#
_cell.length_a   1.000
_cell.length_b   1.000
_cell.length_c   1.000
_cell.angle_alpha   90.00
_cell.angle_beta   90.00
_cell.angle_gamma   90.00
#
_symmetry.space_group_name_H-M   'P 1'
#
loop_
_entity.id
_entity.type
_entity.pdbx_description
1 polymer ?
#
loop_
_entity_poly.entity_id
_entity_poly.type
_entity_poly.pdbx_seq_one_letter_code
_entity_poly.pdbx_strand_id
1 'polypeptide(L)'
;RIRVPYPFQWGAPTFDAGETFAMMAASLVALVESTGAFIAVSRYASATPVPPSVLSRGVGWQGVGIMLSGIFGTGNGSSVSVENAGLLALTRVGSRRVVQISAGFMIFFSILGKFGAVFASIPAPIIAALYCLFFAYVGMY
;
A
#
# COMPACT_ATOMS: atom_id res chain seq x y z
N ARG A 1 0.42 16.10 -20.15
CA ARG A 1 1.34 15.19 -20.88
C ARG A 1 1.19 13.80 -20.27
N ILE A 2 1.16 12.75 -21.08
CA ILE A 2 1.20 11.36 -20.62
C ILE A 2 2.64 11.11 -20.17
N ARG A 3 2.85 10.64 -18.93
CA ARG A 3 4.18 10.37 -18.39
C ARG A 3 4.17 8.91 -17.94
N VAL A 4 4.86 8.06 -18.70
CA VAL A 4 5.01 6.65 -18.37
C VAL A 4 6.21 6.53 -17.42
N PRO A 5 6.07 5.95 -16.22
CA PRO A 5 7.20 5.73 -15.33
C PRO A 5 8.13 4.68 -15.95
N TYR A 6 9.39 5.03 -16.14
CA TYR A 6 10.40 4.08 -16.61
C TYR A 6 11.10 3.46 -15.40
N PRO A 7 11.44 2.16 -15.44
CA PRO A 7 12.24 1.53 -14.38
C PRO A 7 13.57 2.28 -14.24
N PHE A 8 14.02 2.51 -12.99
CA PHE A 8 15.22 3.27 -12.64
C PHE A 8 15.22 4.77 -13.00
N GLN A 9 14.05 5.40 -13.13
CA GLN A 9 13.96 6.84 -13.44
C GLN A 9 14.66 7.78 -12.43
N TRP A 10 14.99 7.28 -11.23
CA TRP A 10 15.62 8.05 -10.14
C TRP A 10 17.11 7.73 -9.91
N GLY A 11 17.71 6.85 -10.74
CA GLY A 11 19.11 6.42 -10.60
C GLY A 11 19.26 4.93 -10.34
N ALA A 12 20.51 4.44 -10.38
CA ALA A 12 20.85 3.07 -10.01
C ALA A 12 20.71 2.88 -8.48
N PRO A 13 20.29 1.70 -8.00
CA PRO A 13 20.15 1.46 -6.57
C PRO A 13 21.51 1.59 -5.89
N THR A 14 21.64 2.56 -4.99
CA THR A 14 22.79 2.73 -4.11
C THR A 14 22.58 1.95 -2.84
N PHE A 15 23.54 1.11 -2.46
CA PHE A 15 23.48 0.34 -1.22
C PHE A 15 24.34 1.01 -0.16
N ASP A 16 23.71 1.74 0.74
CA ASP A 16 24.30 2.09 2.03
C ASP A 16 23.83 1.10 3.08
N ALA A 17 24.75 0.57 3.89
CA ALA A 17 24.43 -0.47 4.87
C ALA A 17 23.44 0.04 5.92
N GLY A 18 23.58 1.29 6.39
CA GLY A 18 22.71 1.88 7.41
C GLY A 18 21.28 2.06 6.89
N GLU A 19 21.13 2.61 5.69
CA GLU A 19 19.81 2.80 5.07
C GLU A 19 19.15 1.46 4.71
N THR A 20 19.94 0.48 4.28
CA THR A 20 19.44 -0.87 3.95
C THR A 20 18.86 -1.55 5.19
N PHE A 21 19.54 -1.48 6.34
CA PHE A 21 19.01 -2.04 7.59
C PHE A 21 17.76 -1.32 8.07
N ALA A 22 17.70 0.02 7.95
CA ALA A 22 16.49 0.78 8.28
C ALA A 22 15.30 0.38 7.39
N MET A 23 15.53 0.21 6.09
CA MET A 23 14.50 -0.23 5.14
C MET A 23 14.08 -1.69 5.37
N MET A 24 15.01 -2.57 5.76
CA MET A 24 14.67 -3.94 6.17
C MET A 24 13.78 -3.95 7.42
N ALA A 25 14.11 -3.14 8.43
CA ALA A 25 13.28 -3.01 9.63
C ALA A 25 11.88 -2.47 9.30
N ALA A 26 11.80 -1.42 8.47
CA ALA A 26 10.53 -0.86 8.02
C ALA A 26 9.68 -1.90 7.25
N SER A 27 10.30 -2.71 6.39
CA SER A 27 9.61 -3.79 5.68
C SER A 27 9.11 -4.88 6.62
N LEU A 28 9.84 -5.20 7.69
CA LEU A 28 9.41 -6.17 8.69
C LEU A 28 8.20 -5.66 9.50
N VAL A 29 8.21 -4.38 9.90
CA VAL A 29 7.05 -3.74 10.54
C VAL A 29 5.83 -3.79 9.63
N ALA A 30 6.00 -3.43 8.34
CA ALA A 30 4.94 -3.50 7.34
C ALA A 30 4.38 -4.92 7.16
N LEU A 31 5.23 -5.95 7.23
CA LEU A 31 4.81 -7.35 7.16
C LEU A 31 3.97 -7.78 8.36
N VAL A 32 4.36 -7.36 9.57
CA VAL A 32 3.62 -7.63 10.81
C VAL A 32 2.25 -6.95 10.75
N GLU A 33 2.21 -5.66 10.39
CA GLU A 33 0.97 -4.90 10.22
C GLU A 33 0.04 -5.55 9.18
N SER A 34 0.59 -5.92 8.01
CA SER A 34 -0.17 -6.54 6.92
C SER A 34 -0.73 -7.90 7.30
N THR A 35 -0.01 -8.68 8.10
CA THR A 35 -0.49 -9.96 8.63
C THR A 35 -1.69 -9.76 9.57
N GLY A 36 -1.62 -8.79 10.48
CA GLY A 36 -2.74 -8.42 11.34
C GLY A 36 -3.96 -7.96 10.54
N ALA A 37 -3.73 -7.15 9.50
CA ALA A 37 -4.78 -6.69 8.60
C ALA A 37 -5.43 -7.82 7.80
N PHE A 38 -4.68 -8.82 7.31
CA PHE A 38 -5.26 -10.00 6.65
C PHE A 38 -6.20 -10.78 7.55
N ILE A 39 -5.83 -10.94 8.83
CA ILE A 39 -6.67 -11.61 9.82
C ILE A 39 -7.93 -10.78 10.08
N ALA A 40 -7.81 -9.47 10.28
CA ALA A 40 -8.96 -8.58 10.49
C ALA A 40 -9.93 -8.57 9.29
N VAL A 41 -9.40 -8.39 8.08
CA VAL A 41 -10.16 -8.41 6.81
C VAL A 41 -10.90 -9.74 6.63
N SER A 42 -10.25 -10.87 6.95
CA SER A 42 -10.91 -12.19 6.85
C SER A 42 -12.13 -12.32 7.77
N ARG A 43 -12.05 -11.73 8.97
CA ARG A 43 -13.17 -11.70 9.93
C ARG A 43 -14.29 -10.79 9.44
N TYR A 44 -13.95 -9.60 8.92
CA TYR A 44 -14.93 -8.64 8.40
C TYR A 44 -15.64 -9.15 7.13
N ALA A 45 -14.91 -9.85 6.26
CA ALA A 45 -15.48 -10.47 5.07
C ALA A 45 -16.31 -11.73 5.36
N SER A 46 -16.42 -12.16 6.63
CA SER A 46 -17.04 -13.42 7.04
C SER A 46 -16.49 -14.63 6.27
N ALA A 47 -15.21 -14.58 5.91
CA ALA A 47 -14.53 -15.65 5.21
C ALA A 47 -14.11 -16.76 6.18
N THR A 48 -13.90 -17.96 5.66
CA THR A 48 -13.30 -19.07 6.43
C THR A 48 -11.95 -18.64 7.02
N PRO A 49 -11.56 -19.15 8.21
CA PRO A 49 -10.27 -18.85 8.82
C PRO A 49 -9.14 -19.00 7.81
N VAL A 50 -8.30 -17.96 7.69
CA VAL A 50 -7.25 -17.91 6.65
C VAL A 50 -6.27 -19.07 6.87
N PRO A 51 -6.16 -20.02 5.92
CA PRO A 51 -5.15 -21.07 6.02
C PRO A 51 -3.75 -20.43 6.00
N PRO A 52 -2.77 -20.98 6.73
CA PRO A 52 -1.39 -20.47 6.72
C PRO A 52 -0.78 -20.36 5.31
N SER A 53 -1.21 -21.22 4.38
CA SER A 53 -0.78 -21.22 2.98
C SER A 53 -1.34 -20.06 2.15
N VAL A 54 -2.50 -19.50 2.52
CA VAL A 54 -3.07 -18.33 1.84
C VAL A 54 -2.38 -17.06 2.34
N LEU A 55 -2.10 -17.00 3.64
CA LEU A 55 -1.38 -15.90 4.25
C LEU A 55 0.05 -15.78 3.69
N SER A 56 0.78 -16.89 3.60
CA SER A 56 2.14 -16.90 3.04
C SER A 56 2.17 -16.47 1.57
N ARG A 57 1.16 -16.87 0.78
CA ARG A 57 1.01 -16.42 -0.62
C ARG A 57 0.68 -14.93 -0.71
N GLY A 58 -0.16 -14.42 0.18
CA GLY A 58 -0.50 -12.99 0.24
C GLY A 58 0.73 -12.14 0.58
N VAL A 59 1.48 -12.54 1.60
CA VAL A 59 2.74 -11.91 2.00
C VAL A 59 3.80 -12.01 0.89
N GLY A 60 3.91 -13.17 0.22
CA GLY A 60 4.80 -13.33 -0.92
C GLY A 60 4.48 -12.37 -2.07
N TRP A 61 3.19 -12.21 -2.40
CA TRP A 61 2.76 -11.27 -3.44
C TRP A 61 3.00 -9.81 -3.05
N GLN A 62 2.84 -9.48 -1.77
CA GLN A 62 3.18 -8.17 -1.22
C GLN A 62 4.68 -7.86 -1.39
N GLY A 63 5.56 -8.81 -1.07
CA GLY A 63 7.00 -8.67 -1.28
C GLY A 63 7.38 -8.41 -2.74
N VAL A 64 6.74 -9.13 -3.67
CA VAL A 64 6.91 -8.88 -5.12
C VAL A 64 6.45 -7.46 -5.48
N GLY A 65 5.33 -7.00 -4.92
CA GLY A 65 4.83 -5.63 -5.10
C GLY A 65 5.79 -4.56 -4.57
N ILE A 66 6.40 -4.78 -3.41
CA ILE A 66 7.42 -3.89 -2.83
C ILE A 66 8.66 -3.83 -3.72
N MET A 67 9.13 -4.98 -4.22
CA MET A 67 10.27 -5.03 -5.15
C MET A 67 9.98 -4.26 -6.45
N LEU A 68 8.81 -4.46 -7.05
CA LEU A 68 8.39 -3.70 -8.22
C LEU A 68 8.28 -2.20 -7.91
N SER A 69 7.71 -1.84 -6.76
CA SER A 69 7.63 -0.45 -6.28
C SER A 69 9.02 0.20 -6.20
N GLY A 70 10.01 -0.52 -5.67
CA GLY A 70 11.41 -0.07 -5.62
C GLY A 70 12.03 0.14 -7.01
N ILE A 71 11.79 -0.77 -7.96
CA ILE A 71 12.31 -0.66 -9.34
C ILE A 71 11.75 0.56 -10.08
N PHE A 72 10.46 0.86 -9.89
CA PHE A 72 9.83 2.06 -10.44
C PHE A 72 10.12 3.33 -9.62
N GLY A 73 10.81 3.18 -8.49
CA GLY A 73 11.28 4.23 -7.59
C GLY A 73 10.17 4.91 -6.78
N THR A 74 9.17 4.15 -6.38
CA THR A 74 8.26 4.54 -5.31
C THR A 74 9.06 4.52 -4.00
N GLY A 75 9.26 5.67 -3.37
CA GLY A 75 10.07 5.81 -2.15
C GLY A 75 9.53 5.09 -0.91
N ASN A 76 8.29 4.60 -0.95
CA ASN A 76 7.67 3.80 0.12
C ASN A 76 7.26 2.43 -0.43
N GLY A 77 7.51 1.37 0.34
CA GLY A 77 7.07 0.02 0.00
C GLY A 77 5.55 -0.11 -0.02
N SER A 78 5.03 -1.03 -0.83
CA SER A 78 3.60 -1.36 -0.87
C SER A 78 3.18 -2.15 0.38
N SER A 79 2.45 -1.51 1.29
CA SER A 79 1.83 -2.13 2.49
C SER A 79 0.33 -2.35 2.32
N VAL A 80 -0.26 -3.20 3.17
CA VAL A 80 -1.72 -3.33 3.24
C VAL A 80 -2.32 -2.03 3.74
N SER A 81 -3.36 -1.53 3.06
CA SER A 81 -4.04 -0.29 3.45
C SER A 81 -5.07 -0.56 4.55
N VAL A 82 -4.83 -0.03 5.73
CA VAL A 82 -5.76 -0.13 6.88
C VAL A 82 -7.09 0.58 6.59
N GLU A 83 -7.07 1.65 5.80
CA GLU A 83 -8.27 2.36 5.34
C GLU A 83 -9.20 1.46 4.52
N ASN A 84 -8.64 0.64 3.62
CA ASN A 84 -9.41 -0.29 2.80
C ASN A 84 -9.98 -1.43 3.66
N ALA A 85 -9.25 -1.87 4.68
CA ALA A 85 -9.75 -2.83 5.66
C ALA A 85 -10.93 -2.25 6.48
N GLY A 86 -10.83 -0.99 6.91
CA GLY A 86 -11.92 -0.29 7.60
C GLY A 86 -13.15 -0.07 6.71
N LEU A 87 -12.95 0.32 5.45
CA LEU A 87 -14.03 0.47 4.48
C LEU A 87 -14.73 -0.86 4.21
N LEU A 88 -13.97 -1.96 4.12
CA LEU A 88 -14.52 -3.29 4.00
C LEU A 88 -15.37 -3.67 5.24
N ALA A 89 -14.90 -3.35 6.44
CA ALA A 89 -15.64 -3.60 7.67
C ALA A 89 -17.00 -2.87 7.69
N LEU A 90 -17.04 -1.64 7.15
CA LEU A 90 -18.26 -0.84 7.08
C LEU A 90 -19.22 -1.32 5.97
N THR A 91 -18.71 -1.55 4.76
CA THR A 91 -19.51 -1.89 3.59
C THR A 91 -19.88 -3.37 3.53
N ARG A 92 -19.14 -4.24 4.22
CA ARG A 92 -19.21 -5.70 4.17
C ARG A 92 -19.07 -6.29 2.76
N VAL A 93 -18.50 -5.55 1.81
CA VAL A 93 -18.30 -6.00 0.42
C VAL A 93 -16.93 -6.63 0.24
N GLY A 94 -16.79 -7.92 0.56
CA GLY A 94 -15.55 -8.71 0.39
C GLY A 94 -15.26 -9.18 -1.03
N SER A 95 -15.83 -8.54 -2.06
CA SER A 95 -15.75 -9.04 -3.44
C SER A 95 -14.42 -8.68 -4.13
N ARG A 96 -13.76 -9.70 -4.68
CA ARG A 96 -12.50 -9.56 -5.44
C ARG A 96 -12.64 -8.66 -6.67
N ARG A 97 -13.84 -8.58 -7.26
CA ARG A 97 -14.11 -7.75 -8.45
C ARG A 97 -14.00 -6.26 -8.14
N VAL A 98 -14.42 -5.84 -6.95
CA VAL A 98 -14.32 -4.43 -6.53
C VAL A 98 -12.86 -4.01 -6.47
N VAL A 99 -12.01 -4.84 -5.87
CA VAL A 99 -10.56 -4.58 -5.78
C VAL A 99 -9.92 -4.51 -7.17
N GLN A 100 -10.29 -5.41 -8.10
CA GLN A 100 -9.77 -5.41 -9.47
C GLN A 100 -10.19 -4.17 -10.27
N ILE A 101 -11.46 -3.75 -10.15
CA ILE A 101 -11.96 -2.55 -10.81
C ILE A 101 -11.25 -1.31 -10.25
N SER A 102 -11.11 -1.21 -8.93
CA SER A 102 -10.38 -0.12 -8.28
C SER A 102 -8.91 -0.06 -8.71
N ALA A 103 -8.23 -1.20 -8.83
CA ALA A 103 -6.87 -1.26 -9.34
C ALA A 103 -6.78 -0.77 -10.81
N GLY A 104 -7.76 -1.13 -11.64
CA GLY A 104 -7.87 -0.61 -13.01
C GLY A 104 -8.01 0.92 -13.06
N PHE A 105 -8.86 1.49 -12.20
CA PHE A 105 -8.99 2.94 -12.07
C PHE A 105 -7.70 3.60 -11.57
N MET A 106 -7.00 3.00 -10.60
CA MET A 106 -5.73 3.52 -10.10
C MET A 106 -4.67 3.57 -11.21
N ILE A 107 -4.54 2.51 -12.00
CA ILE A 107 -3.61 2.47 -13.15
C ILE A 107 -4.01 3.55 -14.18
N PHE A 108 -5.30 3.65 -14.50
CA PHE A 108 -5.81 4.65 -15.43
C PHE A 108 -5.51 6.09 -14.98
N PHE A 109 -5.78 6.42 -13.71
CA PHE A 109 -5.49 7.75 -13.16
C PHE A 109 -3.99 8.03 -13.03
N SER A 110 -3.17 7.00 -12.77
CA SER A 110 -1.71 7.12 -12.69
C SER A 110 -1.09 7.61 -14.02
N ILE A 111 -1.61 7.16 -15.16
CA ILE A 111 -1.13 7.56 -16.50
C ILE A 111 -1.47 9.03 -16.82
N LEU A 112 -2.56 9.54 -16.24
CA LEU A 112 -3.03 10.90 -16.44
C LEU A 112 -2.30 11.87 -15.50
N GLY A 113 -1.07 12.26 -15.86
CA GLY A 113 -0.22 13.16 -15.06
C GLY A 113 -0.84 14.52 -14.67
N LYS A 114 -1.98 14.92 -15.26
CA LYS A 114 -2.77 16.07 -14.80
C LYS A 114 -3.37 15.85 -13.40
N PHE A 115 -3.84 14.64 -13.08
CA PHE A 115 -4.32 14.32 -11.74
C PHE A 115 -3.19 14.35 -10.72
N GLY A 116 -2.00 13.84 -11.08
CA GLY A 116 -0.80 13.96 -10.25
C GLY A 116 -0.46 15.43 -9.91
N ALA A 117 -0.60 16.35 -10.86
CA ALA A 117 -0.39 17.77 -10.62
C ALA A 117 -1.45 18.39 -9.68
N VAL A 118 -2.71 17.93 -9.75
CA VAL A 118 -3.76 18.35 -8.81
C VAL A 118 -3.44 17.88 -7.39
N PHE A 119 -3.02 16.61 -7.22
CA PHE A 119 -2.60 16.12 -5.91
C PHE A 119 -1.38 16.87 -5.36
N ALA A 120 -0.42 17.24 -6.21
CA ALA A 120 0.73 18.05 -5.81
C ALA A 120 0.36 19.50 -5.44
N SER A 121 -0.81 19.99 -5.86
CA SER A 121 -1.29 21.34 -5.51
C SER A 121 -2.01 21.41 -4.16
N ILE A 122 -2.25 20.26 -3.51
CA ILE A 122 -2.92 20.23 -2.21
C ILE A 122 -1.99 20.83 -1.14
N PRO A 123 -2.47 21.82 -0.35
CA PRO A 123 -1.68 22.41 0.72
C PRO A 123 -1.18 21.39 1.75
N ALA A 124 0.10 21.50 2.13
CA ALA A 124 0.73 20.67 3.14
C ALA A 124 -0.03 20.61 4.49
N PRO A 125 -0.68 21.67 4.99
CA PRO A 125 -1.47 21.59 6.23
C PRO A 125 -2.63 20.60 6.19
N ILE A 126 -3.27 20.44 5.02
CA ILE A 126 -4.39 19.50 4.85
C ILE A 126 -3.86 18.06 4.90
N ILE A 127 -2.74 17.82 4.24
CA ILE A 127 -2.06 16.52 4.25
C ILE A 127 -1.60 16.16 5.68
N ALA A 128 -1.04 17.11 6.42
CA ALA A 128 -0.65 16.90 7.82
C ALA A 128 -1.84 16.57 8.74
N ALA A 129 -2.97 17.25 8.56
CA ALA A 129 -4.20 16.97 9.33
C ALA A 129 -4.74 15.57 9.05
N LEU A 130 -4.72 15.12 7.78
CA LEU A 130 -5.10 13.76 7.40
C LEU A 130 -4.18 12.73 8.05
N TYR A 131 -2.85 12.93 7.98
CA TYR A 131 -1.89 12.03 8.63
C TYR A 131 -2.09 11.94 10.14
N CYS A 132 -2.45 13.04 10.81
CA CYS A 132 -2.74 13.02 12.25
C CYS A 132 -3.91 12.07 12.58
N LEU A 133 -4.98 12.09 11.78
CA LEU A 133 -6.11 11.16 11.92
C LEU A 133 -5.69 9.71 11.62
N PHE A 134 -4.89 9.49 10.57
CA PHE A 134 -4.41 8.14 10.23
C PHE A 134 -3.50 7.55 11.30
N PHE A 135 -2.55 8.33 11.83
CA PHE A 135 -1.68 7.89 12.92
C PHE A 135 -2.47 7.63 14.21
N ALA A 136 -3.48 8.44 14.51
CA ALA A 136 -4.35 8.21 15.66
C ALA A 136 -5.18 6.92 15.50
N TYR A 137 -5.70 6.65 14.30
CA TYR A 137 -6.33 5.36 13.99
C TYR A 137 -5.32 4.23 14.16
N VAL A 138 -4.08 4.42 13.66
CA VAL A 138 -2.99 3.45 13.81
C VAL A 138 -2.61 3.12 15.25
N GLY A 139 -2.57 4.12 16.11
CA GLY A 139 -2.27 3.93 17.53
C GLY A 139 -3.44 3.41 18.38
N MET A 140 -4.65 3.28 17.81
CA MET A 140 -5.83 2.79 18.55
C MET A 140 -5.99 1.26 18.51
N TYR A 141 -5.21 0.54 17.70
CA TYR A 141 -5.12 -0.93 17.71
C TYR A 141 -3.92 -1.42 18.52
#